data_AF-A0A0B8QDU2-F1
#
_entry.id   AF-A0A0B8QDU2-F1
#
_cell.length_a   1.000
_cell.length_b   1.000
_cell.length_c   1.000
_cell.angle_alpha   90.00
_cell.angle_beta   90.00
_cell.angle_gamma   90.00
#
_symmetry.space_group_name_H-M   'P 1'
#
loop_
_entity.id
_entity.type
_entity.pdbx_description
1 polymer ?
#
loop_
_entity_poly.entity_id
_entity_poly.type
_entity_poly.pdbx_seq_one_letter_code
_entity_poly.pdbx_strand_id
1 'polypeptide(L)'
;MRNNMINLLAEDYITMAKGKGLSENRVVFNYAARNALLPSVTALSMSLGMAIGGQLIIEIIFNYPGLGTVLFNAITARDYQVLQGQLLIMTLFMLFFNLLADMLYVLLDPRYVREANNHERYL
;
A
#
# COMPACT_ATOMS: atom_id res chain seq x y z
N MET A 1 -2.31 12.26 -10.86
CA MET A 1 -3.72 11.89 -11.14
C MET A 1 -4.23 12.31 -12.51
N ARG A 2 -4.17 13.59 -12.89
CA ARG A 2 -4.72 14.08 -14.17
C ARG A 2 -4.23 13.30 -15.41
N ASN A 3 -2.92 13.05 -15.53
CA ASN A 3 -2.36 12.31 -16.66
C ASN A 3 -2.75 10.82 -16.69
N ASN A 4 -2.80 10.16 -15.53
CA ASN A 4 -3.26 8.76 -15.44
C ASN A 4 -4.74 8.63 -15.85
N MET A 5 -5.58 9.59 -15.44
CA MET A 5 -7.00 9.61 -15.81
C MET A 5 -7.19 9.84 -17.32
N ILE A 6 -6.38 10.71 -17.96
CA ILE A 6 -6.42 10.94 -19.42
C ILE A 6 -6.02 9.69 -20.21
N ASN A 7 -4.98 8.96 -19.76
CA ASN A 7 -4.55 7.73 -20.43
C ASN A 7 -5.59 6.60 -20.31
N LEU A 8 -6.21 6.44 -19.14
CA LEU A 8 -7.27 5.44 -18.92
C LEU A 8 -8.56 5.76 -19.71
N LEU A 9 -8.87 7.05 -19.92
CA LEU A 9 -9.97 7.52 -20.77
C LEU A 9 -9.78 7.23 -22.26
N ALA A 10 -8.54 7.03 -22.69
CA ALA A 10 -8.18 6.69 -24.07
C ALA A 10 -8.18 5.17 -24.34
N GLU A 11 -8.50 4.37 -23.34
CA GLU A 11 -8.37 2.91 -23.39
C GLU A 11 -9.69 2.27 -23.85
N ASP A 12 -9.62 1.26 -24.73
CA ASP A 12 -10.77 0.70 -25.47
C ASP A 12 -11.91 0.17 -24.58
N TYR A 13 -11.62 -0.17 -23.32
CA TYR A 13 -12.63 -0.61 -22.36
C TYR A 13 -13.63 0.50 -21.99
N ILE A 14 -13.22 1.77 -22.03
CA ILE A 14 -14.10 2.92 -21.77
C ILE A 14 -14.97 3.22 -22.99
N THR A 15 -14.42 3.07 -24.20
CA THR A 15 -15.16 3.19 -25.46
C THR A 15 -16.26 2.12 -25.55
N MET A 16 -15.97 0.88 -25.11
CA MET A 16 -16.96 -0.20 -25.04
C MET A 16 -18.02 0.04 -23.95
N ALA A 17 -17.63 0.63 -22.81
CA ALA A 17 -18.56 1.02 -21.75
C ALA A 17 -19.52 2.15 -22.17
N LYS A 18 -19.05 3.12 -22.96
CA LYS A 18 -19.91 4.13 -23.60
C LYS A 18 -20.87 3.50 -24.63
N GLY A 19 -20.39 2.53 -25.40
CA GLY A 19 -21.21 1.76 -26.34
C GLY A 19 -22.36 0.96 -25.70
N LYS A 20 -22.24 0.63 -24.40
CA LYS A 20 -23.30 0.00 -23.60
C LYS A 20 -24.37 0.95 -23.05
N GLY A 21 -24.28 2.26 -23.29
CA GLY A 21 -25.30 3.24 -22.86
C GLY A 21 -25.26 3.63 -21.38
N LEU A 22 -24.16 3.38 -20.67
CA LEU A 22 -23.97 3.86 -19.31
C LEU A 22 -23.67 5.37 -19.28
N SER A 23 -24.29 6.10 -18.34
CA SER A 23 -24.10 7.55 -18.22
C SER A 23 -22.63 7.92 -18.00
N GLU A 24 -22.14 8.93 -18.73
CA GLU A 24 -20.72 9.34 -18.73
C GLU A 24 -20.19 9.60 -17.32
N ASN A 25 -21.00 10.21 -16.45
CA ASN A 25 -20.63 10.46 -15.06
C ASN A 25 -20.36 9.16 -14.27
N ARG A 26 -21.12 8.09 -14.53
CA ARG A 26 -20.93 6.79 -13.85
C ARG A 26 -19.72 6.04 -14.43
N VAL A 27 -19.37 6.23 -15.70
CA VAL A 27 -18.15 5.66 -16.31
C VAL A 27 -16.90 6.37 -15.79
N VAL A 28 -16.93 7.71 -15.70
CA VAL A 28 -15.78 8.49 -15.22
C VAL A 28 -15.51 8.27 -13.74
N PHE A 29 -16.54 8.36 -12.88
CA PHE A 29 -16.34 8.21 -11.42
C PHE A 29 -16.12 6.75 -11.00
N ASN A 30 -16.84 5.80 -11.60
CA ASN A 30 -16.86 4.43 -11.09
C ASN A 30 -15.87 3.49 -11.80
N TYR A 31 -15.57 3.74 -13.08
CA TYR A 31 -14.63 2.91 -13.85
C TYR A 31 -13.27 3.59 -14.03
N ALA A 32 -13.24 4.83 -14.55
CA ALA A 32 -11.98 5.50 -14.86
C ALA A 32 -11.24 5.98 -13.59
N ALA A 33 -11.94 6.63 -12.66
CA ALA A 33 -11.32 7.17 -11.45
C ALA A 33 -10.83 6.08 -10.49
N ARG A 34 -11.61 4.99 -10.33
CA ARG A 34 -11.21 3.87 -9.45
C ARG A 34 -10.01 3.10 -9.99
N ASN A 35 -9.89 2.94 -11.31
CA ASN A 35 -8.69 2.36 -11.92
C ASN A 35 -7.51 3.35 -11.99
N ALA A 36 -7.75 4.66 -12.11
CA ALA A 36 -6.69 5.68 -12.09
C ALA A 36 -6.09 5.93 -10.69
N LEU A 37 -6.79 5.49 -9.64
CA LEU A 37 -6.32 5.54 -8.26
C LEU A 37 -5.25 4.49 -7.98
N LEU A 38 -5.30 3.31 -8.61
CA LEU A 38 -4.32 2.22 -8.42
C LEU A 38 -2.87 2.70 -8.61
N PRO A 39 -2.47 3.32 -9.73
CA PRO A 39 -1.11 3.84 -9.90
C PRO A 39 -0.75 4.95 -8.91
N SER A 40 -1.72 5.77 -8.51
CA SER A 40 -1.49 6.89 -7.59
C SER A 40 -1.25 6.39 -6.15
N VAL A 41 -1.96 5.35 -5.73
CA VAL A 41 -1.74 4.67 -4.44
C VAL A 41 -0.37 4.00 -4.43
N THR A 42 0.03 3.31 -5.50
CA THR A 42 1.37 2.72 -5.59
C THR A 42 2.48 3.77 -5.52
N ALA A 43 2.33 4.89 -6.24
CA ALA A 43 3.30 5.99 -6.20
C ALA A 43 3.39 6.62 -4.79
N LEU A 44 2.25 6.78 -4.12
CA LEU A 44 2.21 7.29 -2.75
C LEU A 44 2.92 6.32 -1.79
N SER A 45 2.67 5.01 -1.88
CA SER A 45 3.36 3.99 -1.09
C SER A 45 4.88 3.98 -1.33
N MET A 46 5.33 4.11 -2.58
CA MET A 46 6.75 4.23 -2.91
C MET A 46 7.38 5.47 -2.25
N SER A 47 6.72 6.63 -2.35
CA SER A 47 7.22 7.87 -1.74
C SER A 47 7.29 7.81 -0.21
N LEU A 48 6.29 7.21 0.44
CA LEU A 48 6.30 6.97 1.88
C LEU A 48 7.43 6.00 2.26
N GLY A 49 7.66 4.95 1.47
CA GLY A 49 8.77 4.01 1.69
C GLY A 49 10.14 4.70 1.65
N MET A 50 10.36 5.58 0.67
CA MET A 50 11.57 6.42 0.63
C MET A 50 11.68 7.35 1.83
N ALA A 51 10.58 7.97 2.27
CA ALA A 51 10.58 8.86 3.43
C ALA A 51 10.96 8.12 4.73
N ILE A 52 10.43 6.91 4.93
CA ILE A 52 10.75 6.05 6.08
C ILE A 52 12.22 5.62 6.04
N GLY A 53 12.76 5.27 4.87
CA GLY A 53 14.17 4.90 4.72
C GLY A 53 15.15 6.02 5.10
N GLY A 54 14.76 7.29 4.90
CA GLY A 54 15.54 8.47 5.29
C GLY A 54 15.36 8.92 6.75
N GLN A 55 14.49 8.26 7.52
CA GLN A 55 14.11 8.71 8.86
C GLN A 55 15.29 8.80 9.83
N LEU A 56 16.28 7.90 9.72
CA LEU A 56 17.48 7.91 10.58
C LEU A 56 18.23 9.25 10.49
N ILE A 57 18.34 9.82 9.29
CA ILE A 57 19.05 11.09 9.08
C ILE A 57 18.33 12.23 9.81
N ILE A 58 17.00 12.22 9.78
CA ILE A 58 16.17 13.20 10.47
C ILE A 58 16.34 13.06 11.99
N GLU A 59 16.32 11.84 12.52
CA GLU A 59 16.53 11.58 13.95
C GLU A 59 17.90 12.11 14.44
N ILE A 60 18.95 11.92 13.65
CA ILE A 60 20.30 12.41 13.97
C ILE A 60 20.38 13.94 13.92
N ILE A 61 19.89 14.57 12.85
CA ILE A 61 19.97 16.03 12.67
C ILE A 61 19.15 16.77 13.74
N PHE A 62 17.96 16.28 14.05
CA PHE A 62 17.06 16.91 15.02
C PHE A 62 17.29 16.42 16.45
N ASN A 63 18.27 15.54 16.69
CA ASN A 63 18.58 14.94 17.99
C ASN A 63 17.32 14.36 18.67
N TYR A 64 16.45 13.75 17.87
CA TYR A 64 15.21 13.16 18.35
C TYR A 64 15.44 11.66 18.60
N PRO A 65 15.32 11.17 19.83
CA PRO A 65 15.59 9.77 20.16
C PRO A 65 14.47 8.90 19.57
N GLY A 66 14.77 8.30 18.43
CA GLY A 66 13.90 7.38 17.71
C GLY A 66 14.47 5.97 17.67
N LEU A 67 13.71 5.07 17.05
CA LEU A 67 14.10 3.67 16.97
C LEU A 67 15.34 3.50 16.05
N GLY A 68 15.51 4.33 15.03
CA GLY A 68 16.69 4.28 14.16
C GLY A 68 17.97 4.61 14.91
N THR A 69 17.97 5.69 15.68
CA THR A 69 19.13 6.13 16.48
C THR A 69 19.51 5.15 17.57
N VAL A 70 18.56 4.50 18.25
CA VAL A 70 18.85 3.44 19.23
C VAL A 70 19.53 2.24 18.56
N LEU A 71 19.05 1.84 17.38
CA LEU A 71 19.62 0.72 16.62
C LEU A 71 21.03 1.06 16.12
N PHE A 72 21.23 2.29 15.63
CA PHE A 72 22.54 2.79 15.22
C PHE A 72 23.54 2.80 16.38
N ASN A 73 23.14 3.32 17.55
CA ASN A 73 23.97 3.35 18.74
C ASN A 73 24.31 1.94 19.24
N ALA A 74 23.36 1.00 19.23
CA ALA A 74 23.60 -0.39 19.61
C ALA A 74 24.61 -1.09 18.68
N ILE A 75 24.56 -0.81 17.37
CA ILE A 75 25.55 -1.31 16.40
C ILE A 75 26.94 -0.75 16.71
N THR A 76 27.05 0.57 16.91
CA THR A 76 28.34 1.24 17.21
C THR A 76 28.93 0.75 18.53
N ALA A 77 28.10 0.59 19.56
CA ALA A 77 28.50 0.07 20.87
C ALA A 77 28.72 -1.45 20.89
N ARG A 78 28.39 -2.16 19.80
CA ARG A 78 28.38 -3.64 19.71
C ARG A 78 27.58 -4.31 20.84
N ASP A 79 26.50 -3.66 21.24
CA ASP A 79 25.57 -4.22 22.23
C ASP A 79 24.57 -5.13 21.51
N TYR A 80 24.94 -6.41 21.42
CA TYR A 80 24.15 -7.41 20.70
C TYR A 80 22.81 -7.70 21.41
N GLN A 81 22.74 -7.53 22.73
CA GLN A 81 21.54 -7.76 23.51
C GLN A 81 20.47 -6.72 23.19
N VAL A 82 20.82 -5.43 23.18
CA VAL A 82 19.91 -4.34 22.82
C VAL A 82 19.50 -4.46 21.35
N LEU A 83 20.45 -4.77 20.47
CA LEU A 83 20.18 -4.94 19.04
C LEU A 83 19.16 -6.06 18.79
N GLN A 84 19.37 -7.23 19.38
CA GLN A 84 18.43 -8.36 19.24
C GLN A 84 17.06 -8.06 19.84
N GLY A 85 17.02 -7.45 21.03
CA GLY A 85 15.77 -7.08 21.69
C GLY A 85 14.93 -6.11 20.85
N GLN A 86 15.59 -5.09 20.28
CA GLN A 86 14.90 -4.12 19.44
C GLN A 86 14.43 -4.72 18.10
N LEU A 87 15.26 -5.55 17.45
CA LEU A 87 14.83 -6.25 16.24
C LEU A 87 13.61 -7.14 16.50
N LEU A 88 13.59 -7.86 17.61
CA LEU A 88 12.47 -8.73 17.99
C LEU A 88 11.18 -7.94 18.17
N ILE A 89 11.22 -6.81 18.88
CA ILE A 89 10.05 -5.93 19.07
C ILE A 89 9.56 -5.39 17.73
N MET A 90 10.47 -4.95 16.86
CA MET A 90 10.12 -4.45 15.52
C MET A 90 9.45 -5.52 14.66
N THR A 91 10.00 -6.73 14.66
CA THR A 91 9.41 -7.85 13.93
C THR A 91 8.02 -8.18 14.44
N LEU A 92 7.81 -8.22 15.77
CA LEU A 92 6.48 -8.44 16.34
C LEU A 92 5.47 -7.37 15.92
N PHE A 93 5.87 -6.09 15.96
CA PHE A 93 5.03 -4.99 15.51
C PHE A 93 4.69 -5.10 14.03
N MET A 94 5.68 -5.40 13.19
CA MET A 94 5.46 -5.58 11.75
C MET A 94 4.52 -6.74 11.45
N LEU A 95 4.65 -7.84 12.20
CA LEU A 95 3.76 -9.00 12.09
C LEU A 95 2.32 -8.62 12.49
N PHE A 96 2.18 -7.87 13.59
CA PHE A 96 0.88 -7.38 14.06
C PHE A 96 0.19 -6.48 13.02
N PHE A 97 0.92 -5.53 12.43
CA PHE A 97 0.36 -4.66 11.39
C PHE A 97 0.09 -5.40 10.08
N ASN A 98 0.90 -6.40 9.70
CA ASN A 98 0.60 -7.26 8.56
C ASN A 98 -0.71 -8.02 8.79
N LEU A 99 -0.88 -8.64 9.96
CA LEU A 99 -2.11 -9.33 10.31
C LEU A 99 -3.32 -8.38 10.26
N LEU A 100 -3.15 -7.15 10.76
CA LEU A 100 -4.20 -6.13 10.71
C LEU A 100 -4.53 -5.71 9.28
N ALA A 101 -3.52 -5.58 8.42
CA ALA A 101 -3.69 -5.27 7.01
C ALA A 101 -4.43 -6.42 6.28
N ASP A 102 -4.03 -7.67 6.51
CA ASP A 102 -4.70 -8.85 5.95
C ASP A 102 -6.17 -8.91 6.37
N MET A 103 -6.46 -8.62 7.65
CA MET A 103 -7.84 -8.54 8.14
C MET A 103 -8.63 -7.41 7.47
N LEU A 104 -8.00 -6.25 7.26
CA LEU A 104 -8.60 -5.14 6.51
C LEU A 104 -8.87 -5.51 5.06
N TYR A 105 -7.94 -6.21 4.40
CA TYR A 105 -8.09 -6.68 3.02
C TYR A 105 -9.25 -7.66 2.88
N VAL A 106 -9.39 -8.62 3.80
CA VAL A 106 -10.53 -9.55 3.84
C VAL A 106 -11.86 -8.79 3.98
N LEU A 107 -11.90 -7.72 4.76
CA LEU A 107 -13.10 -6.90 4.94
C LEU A 107 -13.41 -6.01 3.73
N LEU A 108 -12.39 -5.43 3.09
CA LEU A 108 -12.54 -4.51 1.97
C LEU A 108 -12.76 -5.21 0.62
N ASP A 109 -12.39 -6.48 0.49
CA ASP A 109 -12.39 -7.18 -0.78
C ASP A 109 -13.53 -8.22 -0.90
N PRO A 110 -14.74 -7.81 -1.38
CA PRO A 110 -15.83 -8.74 -1.69
C PRO A 110 -15.54 -9.62 -2.93
N ARG A 111 -14.32 -9.56 -3.50
CA ARG A 111 -13.92 -10.31 -4.70
C ARG A 111 -13.36 -11.69 -4.37
N TYR A 112 -12.75 -11.89 -3.20
CA TYR A 112 -12.39 -13.23 -2.70
C TYR A 112 -13.61 -14.16 -2.59
N VAL A 113 -14.78 -13.61 -2.23
CA VAL A 113 -16.05 -14.38 -2.16
C VAL A 113 -16.59 -14.77 -3.54
N ARG A 114 -16.18 -14.08 -4.62
CA ARG A 114 -16.64 -14.38 -6.00
C ARG A 114 -15.78 -15.42 -6.71
N GLU A 115 -14.49 -15.50 -6.41
CA GLU A 115 -13.65 -16.57 -6.97
C GLU A 115 -13.96 -17.94 -6.36
N ALA A 116 -14.25 -18.00 -5.05
CA ALA A 116 -14.70 -19.24 -4.39
C ALA A 116 -16.02 -19.79 -4.99
N ASN A 117 -16.97 -18.91 -5.34
CA ASN A 117 -18.25 -19.30 -5.95
C ASN A 117 -18.16 -19.72 -7.43
N ASN A 118 -17.09 -19.37 -8.14
CA ASN A 118 -16.92 -19.75 -9.56
C ASN A 118 -16.28 -21.13 -9.73
N HIS A 119 -15.52 -21.61 -8.74
CA HIS A 119 -14.96 -22.97 -8.77
C HIS A 119 -16.00 -24.07 -8.56
N GLU A 120 -17.13 -23.77 -7.92
CA GLU A 120 -18.25 -24.71 -7.76
C GLU A 120 -19.13 -24.86 -9.01
N ARG A 121 -18.94 -24.05 -10.07
CA ARG A 121 -19.73 -24.14 -11.31
C ARG A 121 -19.11 -25.02 -12.41
N TYR A 122 -17.93 -25.60 -12.16
CA TYR A 122 -17.22 -26.46 -13.12
C TYR A 122 -17.06 -27.92 -12.66
N LEU A 123 -17.79 -28.32 -11.61
CA LEU A 123 -18.01 -29.71 -11.20
C LEU A 123 -19.50 -30.04 -11.29
#